data_AF-A0A7S1HK70-F1
#
_entry.id   AF-A0A7S1HK70-F1
#
_cell.length_a   1.000
_cell.length_b   1.000
_cell.length_c   1.000
_cell.angle_alpha   90.00
_cell.angle_beta   90.00
_cell.angle_gamma   90.00
#
_symmetry.space_group_name_H-M   'P 1'
#
loop_
_entity.id
_entity.type
_entity.pdbx_description
1 polymer ?
#
loop_
_entity_poly.entity_id
_entity_poly.type
_entity_poly.pdbx_seq_one_letter_code
_entity_poly.pdbx_strand_id
1 'polypeptide(L)'
;VVVMSFSCPHCGLSNSEVQSAAEIQPLGHRITLTGAQGTDVNRQVIRTRYATITVPEIELEMPATPGGGVLTTVEGLLTRAADDLEMNQEERRASAPEQAAAIDGVVASLRTFACNGSTAPFTLVLDDPTGNSQIE
;
A
#
# COMPACT_ATOMS: atom_id res chain seq x y z
N VAL A 1 -17.15 9.85 0.57
CA VAL A 1 -15.94 9.59 -0.25
C VAL A 1 -16.26 9.98 -1.68
N VAL A 2 -15.44 10.81 -2.33
CA VAL A 2 -15.56 11.11 -3.76
C VAL A 2 -14.41 10.41 -4.48
N VAL A 3 -14.73 9.54 -5.43
CA VAL A 3 -13.73 8.89 -6.28
C VAL A 3 -13.66 9.65 -7.60
N MET A 4 -12.52 10.27 -7.87
CA MET A 4 -12.22 10.94 -9.12
C MET A 4 -11.36 10.03 -9.99
N SER A 5 -11.97 9.43 -11.01
CA SER A 5 -11.24 8.68 -12.04
C SER A 5 -11.12 9.56 -13.29
N PHE A 6 -9.89 9.92 -13.64
CA PHE A 6 -9.55 10.64 -14.86
C PHE A 6 -8.81 9.70 -15.81
N SER A 7 -9.21 9.71 -17.08
CA SER A 7 -8.54 9.00 -18.16
C SER A 7 -8.49 9.89 -19.40
N CYS A 8 -7.29 10.22 -19.86
CA CYS A 8 -7.09 11.00 -21.07
C CYS A 8 -6.72 10.08 -22.25
N PRO A 9 -7.60 9.89 -23.24
CA PRO A 9 -7.31 9.07 -24.41
C PRO A 9 -6.27 9.69 -25.36
N HIS A 10 -5.96 10.99 -25.20
CA HIS A 10 -5.00 11.69 -26.06
C HIS A 10 -3.53 11.56 -25.60
N CYS A 11 -3.28 11.49 -24.29
CA CYS A 11 -1.93 11.37 -23.74
C CYS A 11 -1.72 10.11 -22.88
N GLY A 12 -2.75 9.31 -22.64
CA GLY A 12 -2.67 8.09 -21.84
C GLY A 12 -2.64 8.32 -20.32
N LEU A 13 -2.72 9.56 -19.85
CA LEU A 13 -2.74 9.86 -18.42
C LEU A 13 -4.02 9.30 -17.79
N SER A 14 -3.85 8.36 -16.86
CA SER A 14 -4.92 7.89 -15.98
C SER A 14 -4.59 8.25 -14.52
N ASN A 15 -5.59 8.71 -13.79
CA ASN A 15 -5.49 8.97 -12.36
C ASN A 15 -6.77 8.50 -11.67
N SER A 16 -6.65 7.95 -10.47
CA SER A 16 -7.78 7.59 -9.63
C SER A 16 -7.50 8.09 -8.23
N GLU A 17 -8.05 9.25 -7.91
CA GLU A 17 -7.89 9.90 -6.62
C GLU A 17 -9.15 9.72 -5.78
N VAL A 18 -8.95 9.33 -4.52
CA VAL A 18 -9.98 9.41 -3.50
C VAL A 18 -9.84 10.76 -2.79
N GLN A 19 -10.84 11.64 -2.98
CA GLN A 19 -10.95 12.87 -2.22
C GLN A 19 -11.93 12.68 -1.07
N SER A 20 -11.43 12.88 0.15
CA SER A 20 -12.29 13.04 1.32
C SER A 20 -12.93 14.42 1.25
N ALA A 21 -14.18 14.47 0.78
CA ALA A 21 -15.06 15.64 0.97
C ALA A 21 -15.51 15.78 2.44
N ALA A 22 -15.09 14.85 3.31
CA ALA A 22 -15.33 14.89 4.73
C ALA A 22 -14.34 15.86 5.39
N GLU A 23 -14.82 16.59 6.39
CA GLU A 23 -13.95 17.32 7.29
C GLU A 23 -12.92 16.38 7.93
N ILE A 24 -11.77 16.94 8.31
CA ILE A 24 -10.80 16.22 9.14
C ILE A 24 -11.53 15.81 10.42
N GLN A 25 -11.44 14.54 10.78
CA GLN A 25 -12.11 14.04 11.98
C GLN A 25 -11.48 14.65 13.24
N PRO A 26 -12.22 14.75 14.36
CA PRO A 26 -11.68 15.26 15.62
C PRO A 26 -10.46 14.48 16.13
N LEU A 27 -10.34 13.21 15.75
CA LEU A 27 -9.26 12.31 16.12
C LEU A 27 -8.73 11.59 14.87
N GLY A 28 -7.42 11.38 14.84
CA GLY A 28 -6.80 10.42 13.92
C GLY A 28 -7.14 8.99 14.34
N HIS A 29 -7.02 8.06 13.39
CA HIS A 29 -7.27 6.65 13.65
C HIS A 29 -6.08 5.80 13.20
N ARG A 30 -5.73 4.84 14.05
CA ARG A 30 -4.75 3.80 13.77
C ARG A 30 -5.46 2.45 13.71
N ILE A 31 -5.46 1.83 12.55
CA ILE A 31 -6.09 0.54 12.29
C ILE A 31 -4.98 -0.50 12.18
N THR A 32 -5.09 -1.60 12.94
CA THR A 32 -4.15 -2.70 12.88
C THR A 32 -4.88 -3.96 12.43
N LEU A 33 -4.51 -4.48 11.27
CA LEU A 33 -4.99 -5.74 10.73
C LEU A 33 -3.95 -6.82 11.07
N THR A 34 -4.21 -7.63 12.09
CA THR A 34 -3.35 -8.76 12.50
C THR A 34 -3.84 -10.08 11.91
N GLY A 35 -2.92 -10.89 11.39
CA GLY A 35 -3.20 -12.29 11.09
C GLY A 35 -4.02 -12.49 9.82
N ALA A 36 -3.69 -11.74 8.77
CA ALA A 36 -4.32 -11.83 7.47
C ALA A 36 -4.32 -13.29 6.96
N GLN A 37 -5.45 -13.97 7.13
CA GLN A 37 -5.70 -15.27 6.53
C GLN A 37 -5.94 -15.06 5.04
N GLY A 38 -5.90 -16.12 4.23
CA GLY A 38 -6.00 -15.99 2.77
C GLY A 38 -7.21 -15.19 2.23
N THR A 39 -8.22 -14.88 3.04
CA THR A 39 -9.35 -14.01 2.66
C THR A 39 -9.15 -12.53 3.02
N ASP A 40 -8.31 -12.20 4.00
CA ASP A 40 -8.11 -10.83 4.49
C ASP A 40 -7.38 -9.93 3.49
N VAL A 41 -6.61 -10.53 2.57
CA VAL A 41 -5.96 -9.81 1.46
C VAL A 41 -6.98 -9.17 0.50
N ASN A 42 -8.23 -9.66 0.49
CA ASN A 42 -9.31 -9.12 -0.33
C ASN A 42 -10.03 -7.93 0.30
N ARG A 43 -9.73 -7.58 1.57
CA ARG A 43 -10.33 -6.42 2.25
C ARG A 43 -10.02 -5.15 1.50
N GLN A 44 -11.04 -4.31 1.33
CA GLN A 44 -10.85 -2.99 0.75
C GLN A 44 -10.11 -2.08 1.72
N VAL A 45 -9.17 -1.31 1.19
CA VAL A 45 -8.37 -0.31 1.88
C VAL A 45 -8.63 1.03 1.21
N ILE A 46 -9.19 1.96 1.98
CA ILE A 46 -9.26 3.38 1.65
C ILE A 46 -8.14 4.07 2.41
N ARG A 47 -7.14 4.54 1.70
CA ARG A 47 -5.99 5.27 2.26
C ARG A 47 -6.08 6.73 1.86
N THR A 48 -5.99 7.65 2.80
CA THR A 48 -5.85 9.08 2.48
C THR A 48 -4.40 9.44 2.14
N ARG A 49 -4.19 10.60 1.51
CA ARG A 49 -2.84 11.10 1.19
C ARG A 49 -1.96 11.38 2.41
N TYR A 50 -2.55 11.45 3.61
CA TYR A 50 -1.85 11.71 4.87
C TYR A 50 -1.57 10.45 5.67
N ALA A 51 -2.17 9.32 5.29
CA ALA A 51 -2.02 8.07 6.01
C ALA A 51 -0.68 7.41 5.69
N THR A 52 -0.06 6.86 6.71
CA THR A 52 1.12 5.99 6.62
C THR A 52 0.70 4.55 6.78
N ILE A 53 1.33 3.64 6.04
CA ILE A 53 1.12 2.20 6.20
C ILE A 53 2.43 1.54 6.57
N THR A 54 2.42 0.66 7.57
CA THR A 54 3.60 -0.10 7.99
C THR A 54 3.31 -1.61 8.05
N VAL A 55 4.32 -2.40 7.68
CA VAL A 55 4.35 -3.86 7.83
C VAL A 55 5.59 -4.21 8.68
N PRO A 56 5.44 -4.34 10.00
CA PRO A 56 6.57 -4.47 10.93
C PRO A 56 7.47 -5.67 10.65
N GLU A 57 6.92 -6.79 10.17
CA GLU A 57 7.65 -8.04 9.96
C GLU A 57 8.74 -7.95 8.89
N ILE A 58 8.61 -7.00 7.95
CA ILE A 58 9.57 -6.76 6.87
C ILE A 58 10.17 -5.35 6.93
N GLU A 59 9.98 -4.65 8.07
CA GLU A 59 10.41 -3.27 8.28
C GLU A 59 10.01 -2.31 7.14
N LEU A 60 8.85 -2.58 6.53
CA LEU A 60 8.36 -1.79 5.41
C LEU A 60 7.51 -0.63 5.93
N GLU A 61 7.84 0.58 5.48
CA GLU A 61 7.04 1.78 5.70
C GLU A 61 6.71 2.43 4.36
N MET A 62 5.41 2.68 4.15
CA MET A 62 4.87 3.42 3.03
C MET A 62 4.41 4.79 3.55
N PRO A 63 5.22 5.85 3.41
CA PRO A 63 4.91 7.16 3.96
C PRO A 63 3.76 7.81 3.19
N ALA A 64 3.18 8.86 3.79
CA ALA A 64 2.18 9.72 3.14
C ALA A 64 2.65 10.22 1.76
N THR A 65 1.91 9.90 0.69
CA THR A 65 2.28 10.26 -0.68
C THR A 65 1.53 11.51 -1.15
N PRO A 66 2.23 12.54 -1.65
CA PRO A 66 1.60 13.66 -2.35
C PRO A 66 1.03 13.16 -3.68
N GLY A 67 -0.29 13.10 -3.83
CA GLY A 67 -0.91 12.58 -5.06
C GLY A 67 -2.35 12.09 -4.92
N GLY A 68 -2.88 12.03 -3.70
CA GLY A 68 -4.29 11.74 -3.45
C GLY A 68 -4.52 10.45 -2.68
N GLY A 69 -5.75 10.22 -2.24
CA GLY A 69 -6.12 8.99 -1.56
C GLY A 69 -6.22 7.81 -2.54
N VAL A 70 -5.93 6.60 -2.04
CA VAL A 70 -5.97 5.37 -2.82
C VAL A 70 -7.12 4.50 -2.32
N LEU A 71 -7.97 4.04 -3.23
CA LEU A 71 -8.88 2.92 -3.01
C LEU A 71 -8.24 1.67 -3.63
N THR A 72 -7.95 0.68 -2.80
CA THR A 72 -7.33 -0.57 -3.23
C THR A 72 -7.77 -1.72 -2.32
N THR A 73 -7.16 -2.89 -2.46
CA THR A 73 -7.28 -4.00 -1.50
C THR A 73 -5.94 -4.17 -0.78
N VAL A 74 -5.91 -4.96 0.29
CA VAL A 74 -4.66 -5.32 0.96
C VAL A 74 -3.69 -5.99 -0.03
N GLU A 75 -4.18 -6.92 -0.86
CA GLU A 75 -3.42 -7.53 -1.97
C GLU A 75 -2.86 -6.49 -2.93
N GLY A 76 -3.71 -5.57 -3.40
CA GLY A 76 -3.34 -4.55 -4.37
C GLY A 76 -2.29 -3.60 -3.82
N LEU A 77 -2.36 -3.28 -2.53
CA LEU A 77 -1.36 -2.46 -1.85
C LEU A 77 0.00 -3.17 -1.77
N LEU A 78 0.02 -4.43 -1.33
CA LEU A 78 1.25 -5.21 -1.19
C LEU A 78 1.91 -5.49 -2.55
N THR A 79 1.10 -5.80 -3.56
CA THR A 79 1.58 -6.03 -4.94
C THR A 79 2.19 -4.78 -5.53
N ARG A 80 1.53 -3.61 -5.38
CA ARG A 80 2.09 -2.34 -5.85
C ARG A 80 3.40 -2.00 -5.16
N ALA A 81 3.50 -2.22 -3.84
CA ALA A 81 4.75 -2.00 -3.10
C ALA A 81 5.88 -2.91 -3.61
N ALA A 82 5.57 -4.16 -3.95
CA ALA A 82 6.53 -5.08 -4.55
C ALA A 82 6.98 -4.60 -5.95
N ASP A 83 6.04 -4.21 -6.80
CA ASP A 83 6.32 -3.72 -8.15
C ASP A 83 7.19 -2.45 -8.12
N ASP A 84 6.87 -1.49 -7.25
CA ASP A 84 7.63 -0.23 -7.07
C ASP A 84 9.08 -0.50 -6.63
N LEU A 85 9.29 -1.50 -5.77
CA LEU A 85 10.63 -1.91 -5.33
C LEU A 85 11.40 -2.61 -6.46
N GLU A 86 10.72 -3.40 -7.31
CA GLU A 86 11.31 -4.13 -8.43
C GLU A 86 11.78 -3.24 -9.58
N MET A 87 11.09 -2.12 -9.86
CA MET A 87 11.35 -1.27 -11.04
C MET A 87 12.82 -0.90 -11.27
N ASN A 88 13.61 -0.73 -10.21
CA ASN A 88 15.02 -0.32 -10.30
C ASN A 88 16.00 -1.43 -9.89
N GLN A 89 15.55 -2.69 -9.73
CA GLN A 89 16.40 -3.78 -9.25
C GLN A 89 17.53 -4.14 -10.22
N GLU A 90 17.32 -4.03 -11.54
CA GLU A 90 18.39 -4.34 -12.52
C GLU A 90 19.59 -3.40 -12.38
N GLU A 91 19.35 -2.10 -12.24
CA GLU A 91 20.40 -1.11 -12.01
C GLU A 91 21.07 -1.27 -10.62
N ARG A 92 20.28 -1.61 -9.59
CA ARG A 92 20.81 -1.88 -8.24
C ARG A 92 21.67 -3.13 -8.20
N ARG A 93 21.36 -4.18 -8.96
CA ARG A 93 22.21 -5.38 -9.04
C ARG A 93 23.58 -5.08 -9.62
N ALA A 94 23.68 -4.11 -10.54
CA ALA A 94 24.95 -3.68 -11.11
C ALA A 94 25.76 -2.75 -10.19
N SER A 95 25.08 -1.88 -9.43
CA SER A 95 25.73 -0.84 -8.62
C SER A 95 25.92 -1.22 -7.14
N ALA A 96 24.98 -1.95 -6.55
CA ALA A 96 24.91 -2.32 -5.14
C ALA A 96 24.25 -3.70 -4.95
N PRO A 97 24.96 -4.80 -5.27
CA PRO A 97 24.38 -6.15 -5.28
C PRO A 97 23.88 -6.62 -3.90
N GLU A 98 24.51 -6.19 -2.80
CA GLU A 98 24.07 -6.52 -1.44
C GLU A 98 22.71 -5.88 -1.10
N GLN A 99 22.53 -4.61 -1.48
CA GLN A 99 21.25 -3.91 -1.30
C GLN A 99 20.16 -4.51 -2.20
N ALA A 100 20.52 -4.88 -3.42
CA ALA A 100 19.60 -5.56 -4.32
C ALA A 100 19.09 -6.89 -3.74
N ALA A 101 19.98 -7.69 -3.12
CA ALA A 101 19.61 -8.95 -2.47
C ALA A 101 18.67 -8.74 -1.26
N ALA A 102 18.89 -7.69 -0.46
CA ALA A 102 17.99 -7.35 0.64
C ALA A 102 16.59 -6.95 0.13
N ILE A 103 16.52 -6.14 -0.93
CA ILE A 103 15.26 -5.72 -1.55
C ILE A 103 14.54 -6.92 -2.18
N ASP A 104 15.27 -7.81 -2.86
CA ASP A 104 14.70 -9.05 -3.43
C ASP A 104 14.04 -9.91 -2.33
N GLY A 105 14.62 -9.94 -1.12
CA GLY A 105 14.02 -10.60 0.04
C GLY A 105 12.70 -9.96 0.49
N VAL A 106 12.66 -8.64 0.60
CA VAL A 106 11.43 -7.88 0.96
C VAL A 106 10.34 -8.10 -0.09
N VAL A 107 10.68 -8.03 -1.37
CA VAL A 107 9.76 -8.27 -2.49
C VAL A 107 9.20 -9.69 -2.45
N ALA A 108 10.01 -10.71 -2.17
CA ALA A 108 9.54 -12.08 -2.02
C ALA A 108 8.55 -12.24 -0.86
N SER A 109 8.81 -11.60 0.29
CA SER A 109 7.88 -11.57 1.42
C SER A 109 6.57 -10.87 1.06
N LEU A 110 6.63 -9.71 0.39
CA LEU A 110 5.44 -8.99 -0.06
C LEU A 110 4.57 -9.83 -1.01
N ARG A 111 5.18 -10.49 -2.00
CA ARG A 111 4.48 -11.41 -2.91
C ARG A 111 3.87 -12.60 -2.17
N THR A 112 4.54 -13.10 -1.12
CA THR A 112 4.03 -14.19 -0.27
C THR A 112 2.83 -13.74 0.55
N PHE A 113 2.84 -12.51 1.08
CA PHE A 113 1.73 -11.93 1.84
C PHE A 113 0.54 -11.56 0.95
N ALA A 114 0.79 -11.12 -0.28
CA ALA A 114 -0.27 -10.79 -1.25
C ALA A 114 -0.99 -12.03 -1.80
N CYS A 115 -0.39 -13.22 -1.73
CA CYS A 115 -0.94 -14.43 -2.33
C CYS A 115 -2.21 -14.94 -1.61
N ASN A 116 -3.32 -15.01 -2.35
CA ASN A 116 -4.57 -15.62 -1.91
C ASN A 116 -4.33 -17.10 -1.50
N GLY A 117 -4.49 -17.41 -0.21
CA GLY A 117 -4.26 -18.75 0.35
C GLY A 117 -2.91 -18.93 1.08
N SER A 118 -2.09 -17.87 1.16
CA SER A 118 -0.95 -17.85 2.07
C SER A 118 -1.40 -18.00 3.52
N THR A 119 -0.69 -18.82 4.28
CA THR A 119 -0.88 -18.98 5.73
C THR A 119 0.13 -18.17 6.53
N ALA A 120 1.00 -17.40 5.85
CA ALA A 120 1.99 -16.57 6.50
C ALA A 120 1.30 -15.37 7.18
N PRO A 121 1.30 -15.29 8.52
CA PRO A 121 0.70 -14.17 9.21
C PRO A 121 1.55 -12.93 8.99
N PHE A 122 0.91 -11.81 8.69
CA PHE A 122 1.52 -10.49 8.71
C PHE A 122 0.61 -9.50 9.41
N THR A 123 1.18 -8.36 9.79
CA THR A 123 0.47 -7.24 10.40
C THR A 123 0.53 -6.04 9.47
N LEU A 124 -0.64 -5.49 9.15
CA LEU A 124 -0.73 -4.22 8.44
C LEU A 124 -1.26 -3.14 9.37
N VAL A 125 -0.47 -2.09 9.56
CA VAL A 125 -0.88 -0.93 10.36
C VAL A 125 -1.13 0.23 9.42
N LEU A 126 -2.33 0.79 9.47
CA LEU A 126 -2.69 2.03 8.79
C LEU A 126 -2.84 3.11 9.86
N ASP A 127 -2.03 4.16 9.77
CA ASP A 127 -2.07 5.32 10.68
C ASP A 127 -2.47 6.57 9.88
N ASP A 128 -3.67 7.08 10.13
CA ASP A 128 -4.20 8.26 9.45
C ASP A 128 -4.52 9.39 10.44
N PRO A 129 -3.74 10.49 10.43
CA PRO A 129 -4.00 11.64 11.29
C PRO A 129 -5.31 12.37 10.94
N THR A 130 -5.87 12.17 9.75
CA THR A 130 -7.15 12.79 9.34
C THR A 130 -8.38 11.99 9.73
N GLY A 131 -8.20 10.73 10.15
CA GLY A 131 -9.27 9.84 10.55
C GLY A 131 -10.21 9.41 9.42
N ASN A 132 -9.81 9.57 8.16
CA ASN A 132 -10.68 9.33 6.99
C ASN A 132 -10.32 8.05 6.20
N SER A 133 -9.27 7.34 6.61
CA SER A 133 -8.89 6.04 6.05
C SER A 133 -9.68 4.90 6.68
N GLN A 134 -9.87 3.81 5.94
CA GLN A 134 -10.67 2.67 6.36
C GLN A 134 -10.11 1.35 5.81
N ILE A 135 -10.30 0.27 6.57
CA ILE A 135 -10.13 -1.10 6.12
C ILE A 135 -11.46 -1.82 6.38
N GLU A 136 -11.99 -2.57 5.40
CA GLU A 136 -13.21 -3.39 5.52
C GLU A 136 -13.06 -4.56 6.49
#